data_AF-A0A520I681-F1
#
_entry.id   AF-A0A520I681-F1
#
_cell.length_a   1.000
_cell.length_b   1.000
_cell.length_c   1.000
_cell.angle_alpha   90.00
_cell.angle_beta   90.00
_cell.angle_gamma   90.00
#
_symmetry.space_group_name_H-M   'P 1'
#
loop_
_entity.id
_entity.type
_entity.pdbx_description
1 polymer ?
#
loop_
_entity_poly.entity_id
_entity_poly.type
_entity_poly.pdbx_seq_one_letter_code
_entity_poly.pdbx_strand_id
1 'polypeptide(L)'
;MRVYELPGSGTWSGKKFEKGNAYIVPSDQPNFRIVHSIFEETAPLNDSLYYDNTSWSIIHAYGLQYAKSATAVGLGAEVTSLPVRPGGVVGSASQLAYVLSWSEYNASRALNFLLENNVVVKAAYKPFTITAAEGAQTFSYGSLVIPVAAQRVGTDSLFSIVKRAGAYAGVNFVPVGTGFSAGGIDLGSNNIKAVRKPTVAIVFGAGTNSEEAGQTWFLLNQQLNLSPTKLDIASLQRAPLTRYNTLILVSGNYAVLDKPVVARIKNWVAEGGTLILFKNAADWAIKQELLNEKLLVDSSDARLKERIDYSSQDVTEAARRINGGVFIADIDTTSPVAFGLNSRRIFFTKNSQTILQPSKNKYGNVAVYDKSSYVGGYVSRKNIAKINNTPAILVSQEGAGKIISFADDPTYRSYWHGTDRLLLNSIFFGYNIQLGGGFQGGKAEAEENHEQ
;
A
#
# COMPACT_ATOMS: atom_id res chain seq x y z
N MET A 1 -22.21 -6.48 -18.44
CA MET A 1 -22.60 -6.90 -17.08
C MET A 1 -23.61 -5.90 -16.56
N ARG A 2 -24.77 -6.35 -16.11
CA ARG A 2 -25.79 -5.50 -15.46
C ARG A 2 -25.43 -5.32 -13.99
N VAL A 3 -25.53 -4.09 -13.52
CA VAL A 3 -25.21 -3.65 -12.16
C VAL A 3 -26.34 -2.74 -11.71
N TYR A 4 -26.76 -2.85 -10.46
CA TYR A 4 -27.87 -2.09 -9.91
C TYR A 4 -27.44 -1.35 -8.65
N GLU A 5 -28.04 -0.20 -8.39
CA GLU A 5 -27.89 0.49 -7.11
C GLU A 5 -28.52 -0.32 -5.97
N LEU A 6 -27.94 -0.19 -4.77
CA LEU A 6 -28.56 -0.71 -3.56
C LEU A 6 -29.75 0.20 -3.15
N PRO A 7 -31.01 -0.29 -3.13
CA PRO A 7 -32.18 0.58 -2.89
C PRO A 7 -32.26 1.12 -1.45
N GLY A 8 -31.65 0.42 -0.49
CA GLY A 8 -31.56 0.81 0.91
C GLY A 8 -30.35 0.18 1.61
N SER A 9 -29.77 0.89 2.57
CA SER A 9 -28.63 0.41 3.36
C SER A 9 -28.98 -0.87 4.11
N GLY A 10 -28.01 -1.78 4.28
CA GLY A 10 -28.23 -3.04 4.97
C GLY A 10 -26.93 -3.78 5.30
N THR A 11 -27.07 -4.99 5.84
CA THR A 11 -25.94 -5.83 6.26
C THR A 11 -26.03 -7.20 5.61
N TRP A 12 -24.95 -7.62 4.93
CA TRP A 12 -24.83 -8.94 4.31
C TRP A 12 -23.52 -9.60 4.74
N SER A 13 -23.58 -10.85 5.21
CA SER A 13 -22.42 -11.59 5.74
C SER A 13 -21.64 -10.81 6.80
N GLY A 14 -22.35 -10.08 7.68
CA GLY A 14 -21.76 -9.25 8.74
C GLY A 14 -21.10 -7.95 8.28
N LYS A 15 -21.19 -7.60 6.98
CA LYS A 15 -20.62 -6.38 6.40
C LYS A 15 -21.72 -5.38 6.09
N LYS A 16 -21.51 -4.11 6.44
CA LYS A 16 -22.46 -3.02 6.19
C LYS A 16 -22.28 -2.47 4.78
N PHE A 17 -23.38 -2.26 4.07
CA PHE A 17 -23.43 -1.64 2.75
C PHE A 17 -24.43 -0.48 2.80
N GLU A 18 -24.00 0.69 2.32
CA GLU A 18 -24.78 1.92 2.40
C GLU A 18 -25.37 2.28 1.04
N LYS A 19 -26.62 2.77 1.04
CA LYS A 19 -27.28 3.30 -0.15
C LYS A 19 -26.41 4.41 -0.77
N GLY A 20 -26.23 4.38 -2.09
CA GLY A 20 -25.38 5.31 -2.84
C GLY A 20 -23.89 4.95 -2.85
N ASN A 21 -23.45 4.04 -1.97
CA ASN A 21 -22.04 3.61 -1.85
C ASN A 21 -21.85 2.11 -2.12
N ALA A 22 -22.91 1.40 -2.51
CA ALA A 22 -22.90 -0.03 -2.76
C ALA A 22 -23.76 -0.38 -3.98
N TYR A 23 -23.37 -1.46 -4.66
CA TYR A 23 -24.01 -1.97 -5.86
C TYR A 23 -24.36 -3.44 -5.71
N ILE A 24 -25.39 -3.87 -6.42
CA ILE A 24 -25.82 -5.25 -6.55
C ILE A 24 -25.47 -5.73 -7.95
N VAL A 25 -24.80 -6.89 -8.04
CA VAL A 25 -24.49 -7.55 -9.30
C VAL A 25 -25.17 -8.92 -9.30
N PRO A 26 -26.34 -9.07 -9.94
CA PRO A 26 -27.03 -10.36 -10.02
C PRO A 26 -26.18 -11.38 -10.78
N SER A 27 -26.10 -12.63 -10.31
CA SER A 27 -25.46 -13.71 -11.07
C SER A 27 -26.34 -14.24 -12.21
N ASP A 28 -27.66 -14.12 -12.07
CA ASP A 28 -28.65 -14.48 -13.11
C ASP A 28 -28.74 -13.36 -14.18
N GLN A 29 -27.74 -13.34 -15.07
CA GLN A 29 -27.68 -12.42 -16.20
C GLN A 29 -26.89 -13.03 -17.37
N PRO A 30 -27.05 -12.54 -18.61
CA PRO A 30 -26.34 -13.10 -19.78
C PRO A 30 -24.82 -13.17 -19.64
N ASN A 31 -24.23 -12.25 -18.86
CA ASN A 31 -22.79 -12.16 -18.62
C ASN A 31 -22.33 -12.89 -17.34
N PHE A 32 -23.04 -13.94 -16.89
CA PHE A 32 -22.75 -14.61 -15.61
C PHE A 32 -21.27 -15.03 -15.48
N ARG A 33 -20.63 -15.53 -16.54
CA ARG A 33 -19.21 -15.93 -16.50
C ARG A 33 -18.28 -14.78 -16.09
N ILE A 34 -18.55 -13.56 -16.54
CA ILE A 34 -17.76 -12.37 -16.18
C ILE A 34 -17.96 -12.04 -14.70
N VAL A 35 -19.20 -12.11 -14.21
CA VAL A 35 -19.49 -11.90 -12.78
C VAL A 35 -18.72 -12.91 -11.94
N HIS A 36 -18.79 -14.19 -12.31
CA HIS A 36 -18.03 -15.25 -11.65
C HIS A 36 -16.51 -14.98 -11.70
N SER A 37 -15.94 -14.62 -12.86
CA SER A 37 -14.51 -14.29 -12.97
C SER A 37 -14.08 -13.06 -12.14
N ILE A 38 -14.98 -12.10 -11.87
CA ILE A 38 -14.66 -10.94 -11.03
C ILE A 38 -14.63 -11.31 -9.55
N PHE A 39 -15.61 -12.10 -9.09
CA PHE A 39 -15.90 -12.31 -7.67
C PHE A 39 -15.46 -13.67 -7.11
N GLU A 40 -15.20 -14.68 -7.94
CA GLU A 40 -14.80 -16.00 -7.47
C GLU A 40 -13.29 -16.11 -7.24
N GLU A 41 -12.94 -16.96 -6.28
CA GLU A 41 -11.58 -17.44 -6.08
C GLU A 41 -11.29 -18.55 -7.09
N THR A 42 -10.04 -18.66 -7.53
CA THR A 42 -9.65 -19.74 -8.44
C THR A 42 -9.85 -21.08 -7.75
N ALA A 43 -10.61 -21.98 -8.38
CA ALA A 43 -10.81 -23.33 -7.87
C ALA A 43 -9.47 -24.06 -7.67
N PRO A 44 -9.37 -25.02 -6.73
CA PRO A 44 -8.14 -25.77 -6.49
C PRO A 44 -7.58 -26.36 -7.78
N LEU A 45 -6.33 -26.00 -8.09
CA LEU A 45 -5.60 -26.48 -9.25
C LEU A 45 -4.79 -27.73 -8.87
N ASN A 46 -4.92 -28.80 -9.67
CA ASN A 46 -4.35 -30.12 -9.36
C ASN A 46 -2.99 -30.40 -10.02
N ASP A 47 -2.55 -29.57 -10.97
CA ASP A 47 -1.29 -29.72 -11.70
C ASP A 47 -0.27 -28.65 -11.24
N SER A 48 1.04 -28.87 -11.41
CA SER A 48 2.07 -27.85 -11.18
C SER A 48 2.53 -27.12 -12.44
N LEU A 49 2.20 -27.65 -13.62
CA LEU A 49 2.70 -27.17 -14.91
C LEU A 49 1.90 -25.97 -15.43
N TYR A 50 2.01 -24.83 -14.76
CA TYR A 50 1.42 -23.58 -15.22
C TYR A 50 2.49 -22.57 -15.66
N TYR A 51 2.33 -22.03 -16.87
CA TYR A 51 3.31 -21.15 -17.51
C TYR A 51 3.25 -19.69 -17.02
N ASP A 52 2.11 -19.23 -16.51
CA ASP A 52 1.87 -17.85 -16.08
C ASP A 52 0.97 -17.80 -14.82
N ASN A 53 0.65 -16.60 -14.34
CA ASN A 53 -0.23 -16.35 -13.21
C ASN A 53 -1.51 -17.18 -13.28
N THR A 54 -1.70 -17.98 -12.24
CA THR A 54 -2.80 -18.92 -12.11
C THR A 54 -3.95 -18.37 -11.28
N SER A 55 -3.82 -17.19 -10.69
CA SER A 55 -4.90 -16.55 -9.95
C SER A 55 -5.35 -15.23 -10.56
N TRP A 56 -6.60 -15.23 -11.01
CA TRP A 56 -7.34 -14.07 -11.51
C TRP A 56 -8.45 -13.77 -10.52
N SER A 57 -8.24 -12.80 -9.63
CA SER A 57 -9.26 -12.37 -8.67
C SER A 57 -9.34 -10.85 -8.62
N ILE A 58 -10.24 -10.28 -9.41
CA ILE A 58 -10.40 -8.83 -9.55
C ILE A 58 -10.91 -8.22 -8.24
N ILE A 59 -11.84 -8.90 -7.56
CA ILE A 59 -12.41 -8.36 -6.32
C ILE A 59 -11.36 -8.18 -5.22
N HIS A 60 -10.44 -9.15 -5.08
CA HIS A 60 -9.33 -9.07 -4.14
C HIS A 60 -8.28 -8.06 -4.58
N ALA A 61 -7.97 -8.02 -5.89
CA ALA A 61 -7.02 -7.08 -6.47
C ALA A 61 -7.44 -5.61 -6.24
N TYR A 62 -8.74 -5.31 -6.32
CA TYR A 62 -9.25 -3.96 -6.11
C TYR A 62 -9.45 -3.63 -4.62
N GLY A 63 -9.35 -4.62 -3.72
CA GLY A 63 -9.53 -4.42 -2.28
C GLY A 63 -10.95 -3.98 -1.90
N LEU A 64 -11.96 -4.30 -2.72
CA LEU A 64 -13.34 -3.87 -2.46
C LEU A 64 -14.04 -4.80 -1.47
N GLN A 65 -14.85 -4.19 -0.61
CA GLN A 65 -15.76 -4.95 0.25
C GLN A 65 -16.86 -5.59 -0.61
N TYR A 66 -17.04 -6.91 -0.49
CA TYR A 66 -18.12 -7.65 -1.15
C TYR A 66 -18.75 -8.70 -0.22
N ALA A 67 -19.98 -9.11 -0.53
CA ALA A 67 -20.69 -10.19 0.13
C ALA A 67 -21.53 -10.95 -0.90
N LYS A 68 -21.52 -12.28 -0.82
CA LYS A 68 -22.39 -13.15 -1.63
C LYS A 68 -23.73 -13.31 -0.92
N SER A 69 -24.83 -13.16 -1.64
CA SER A 69 -26.18 -13.45 -1.14
C SER A 69 -26.77 -14.64 -1.89
N ALA A 70 -27.28 -15.63 -1.17
CA ALA A 70 -28.03 -16.74 -1.75
C ALA A 70 -29.52 -16.39 -1.97
N THR A 71 -30.01 -15.39 -1.25
CA THR A 71 -31.36 -14.86 -1.41
C THR A 71 -31.36 -13.64 -2.32
N ALA A 72 -32.44 -13.48 -3.10
CA ALA A 72 -32.64 -12.32 -3.94
C ALA A 72 -32.62 -11.04 -3.09
N VAL A 73 -31.80 -10.07 -3.49
CA VAL A 73 -31.76 -8.73 -2.91
C VAL A 73 -32.59 -7.82 -3.82
N GLY A 74 -33.43 -6.96 -3.24
CA GLY A 74 -34.20 -5.98 -4.02
C GLY A 74 -33.26 -5.11 -4.85
N LEU A 75 -33.54 -4.99 -6.15
CA LEU A 75 -32.73 -4.21 -7.09
C LEU A 75 -33.19 -2.75 -7.10
N GLY A 76 -32.23 -1.82 -7.06
CA GLY A 76 -32.47 -0.41 -7.34
C GLY A 76 -32.44 -0.11 -8.85
N ALA A 77 -32.13 1.13 -9.20
CA ALA A 77 -31.96 1.54 -10.60
C ALA A 77 -30.77 0.82 -11.26
N GLU A 78 -30.89 0.48 -12.54
CA GLU A 78 -29.77 -0.07 -13.31
C GLU A 78 -28.73 1.02 -13.58
N VAL A 79 -27.46 0.69 -13.33
CA VAL A 79 -26.31 1.56 -13.57
C VAL A 79 -25.92 1.44 -15.05
N THR A 80 -26.34 2.40 -15.85
CA THR A 80 -26.10 2.43 -17.30
C THR A 80 -24.89 3.29 -17.71
N SER A 81 -24.33 4.04 -16.78
CA SER A 81 -23.12 4.86 -16.97
C SER A 81 -22.33 4.96 -15.67
N LEU A 82 -21.05 5.31 -15.77
CA LEU A 82 -20.23 5.56 -14.58
C LEU A 82 -20.75 6.82 -13.87
N PRO A 83 -21.01 6.76 -12.55
CA PRO A 83 -21.49 7.91 -11.81
C PRO A 83 -20.43 9.01 -11.80
N VAL A 84 -20.83 10.21 -12.20
CA VAL A 84 -19.98 11.40 -12.08
C VAL A 84 -19.88 11.74 -10.60
N ARG A 85 -18.65 11.82 -10.08
CA ARG A 85 -18.38 12.31 -8.73
C ARG A 85 -17.90 13.76 -8.82
N PRO A 86 -18.80 14.76 -8.66
CA PRO A 86 -18.36 16.14 -8.59
C PRO A 86 -17.51 16.31 -7.33
N GLY A 87 -16.25 16.69 -7.50
CA GLY A 87 -15.37 17.05 -6.41
C GLY A 87 -15.30 18.57 -6.21
N GLY A 88 -14.72 19.00 -5.09
CA GLY A 88 -14.57 20.42 -4.77
C GLY A 88 -14.50 20.68 -3.28
N VAL A 89 -15.10 21.80 -2.85
CA VAL A 89 -15.28 22.13 -1.42
C VAL A 89 -16.77 22.08 -1.12
N VAL A 90 -17.15 21.39 -0.05
CA VAL A 90 -18.54 21.30 0.41
C VAL A 90 -18.88 22.56 1.21
N GLY A 91 -19.54 23.52 0.56
CA GLY A 91 -19.93 24.80 1.19
C GLY A 91 -19.00 25.97 0.85
N SER A 92 -18.86 26.91 1.79
CA SER A 92 -18.12 28.16 1.61
C SER A 92 -16.65 28.06 2.03
N ALA A 93 -15.88 29.10 1.74
CA ALA A 93 -14.49 29.20 2.17
C ALA A 93 -14.37 29.17 3.69
N SER A 94 -13.39 28.42 4.19
CA SER A 94 -13.00 28.41 5.60
C SER A 94 -11.91 29.45 5.88
N GLN A 95 -11.92 30.02 7.09
CA GLN A 95 -10.85 30.86 7.62
C GLN A 95 -9.78 30.07 8.39
N LEU A 96 -10.01 28.78 8.67
CA LEU A 96 -9.11 27.96 9.47
C LEU A 96 -8.42 26.87 8.66
N ALA A 97 -9.19 25.93 8.09
CA ALA A 97 -8.65 24.81 7.31
C ALA A 97 -9.71 24.13 6.45
N TYR A 98 -9.23 23.28 5.55
CA TYR A 98 -10.02 22.30 4.80
C TYR A 98 -9.52 20.91 5.12
N VAL A 99 -10.43 19.94 5.25
CA VAL A 99 -10.10 18.55 5.58
C VAL A 99 -10.53 17.63 4.44
N LEU A 100 -9.69 16.67 4.08
CA LEU A 100 -10.00 15.61 3.12
C LEU A 100 -9.71 14.25 3.73
N SER A 101 -10.68 13.34 3.69
CA SER A 101 -10.45 11.96 4.14
C SER A 101 -9.44 11.28 3.23
N TRP A 102 -8.42 10.67 3.83
CA TRP A 102 -7.44 9.90 3.08
C TRP A 102 -7.99 8.56 2.58
N SER A 103 -9.10 8.06 3.14
CA SER A 103 -9.74 6.82 2.68
C SER A 103 -10.26 6.90 1.25
N GLU A 104 -10.50 8.11 0.73
CA GLU A 104 -10.82 8.32 -0.69
C GLU A 104 -9.64 7.88 -1.56
N TYR A 105 -9.87 7.03 -2.56
CA TYR A 105 -8.79 6.51 -3.42
C TYR A 105 -8.02 7.64 -4.14
N ASN A 106 -8.75 8.66 -4.60
CA ASN A 106 -8.18 9.81 -5.29
C ASN A 106 -7.66 10.92 -4.37
N ALA A 107 -7.65 10.73 -3.04
CA ALA A 107 -7.06 11.71 -2.12
C ALA A 107 -5.57 11.93 -2.40
N SER A 108 -4.85 10.89 -2.84
CA SER A 108 -3.44 10.97 -3.25
C SER A 108 -3.23 11.86 -4.48
N ARG A 109 -4.16 11.85 -5.44
CA ARG A 109 -4.17 12.75 -6.60
C ARG A 109 -4.36 14.20 -6.19
N ALA A 110 -5.33 14.47 -5.32
CA ALA A 110 -5.55 15.80 -4.75
C ALA A 110 -4.34 16.29 -3.95
N LEU A 111 -3.74 15.43 -3.11
CA LEU A 111 -2.53 15.76 -2.35
C LEU A 111 -1.37 16.17 -3.28
N ASN A 112 -1.07 15.38 -4.31
CA ASN A 112 0.01 15.72 -5.23
C ASN A 112 -0.26 17.05 -5.95
N PHE A 113 -1.50 17.28 -6.40
CA PHE A 113 -1.90 18.55 -7.02
C PHE A 113 -1.64 19.75 -6.09
N LEU A 114 -2.02 19.63 -4.80
CA LEU A 114 -1.80 20.68 -3.80
C LEU A 114 -0.30 20.94 -3.58
N LEU A 115 0.50 19.88 -3.44
CA LEU A 115 1.95 19.99 -3.21
C LEU A 115 2.68 20.58 -4.43
N GLU A 116 2.27 20.25 -5.65
CA GLU A 116 2.79 20.86 -6.89
C GLU A 116 2.46 22.36 -6.98
N ASN A 117 1.32 22.78 -6.41
CA ASN A 117 0.92 24.19 -6.30
C ASN A 117 1.49 24.88 -5.03
N ASN A 118 2.49 24.27 -4.37
CA ASN A 118 3.14 24.80 -3.17
C ASN A 118 2.19 25.07 -1.98
N VAL A 119 1.05 24.38 -1.92
CA VAL A 119 0.14 24.44 -0.78
C VAL A 119 0.71 23.60 0.35
N VAL A 120 0.75 24.16 1.56
CA VAL A 120 1.11 23.41 2.77
C VAL A 120 -0.03 22.46 3.10
N VAL A 121 0.26 21.16 3.11
CA VAL A 121 -0.68 20.11 3.52
C VAL A 121 -0.09 19.38 4.72
N LYS A 122 -0.95 19.07 5.69
CA LYS A 122 -0.63 18.23 6.84
C LYS A 122 -1.46 16.95 6.80
N ALA A 123 -1.02 15.90 7.47
CA ALA A 123 -1.73 14.64 7.62
C ALA A 123 -1.92 14.31 9.10
N ALA A 124 -3.06 13.71 9.44
CA ALA A 124 -3.40 13.30 10.80
C ALA A 124 -2.86 11.89 11.11
N TYR A 125 -2.11 11.77 12.20
CA TYR A 125 -1.54 10.51 12.69
C TYR A 125 -2.38 9.88 13.81
N LYS A 126 -3.51 10.49 14.15
CA LYS A 126 -4.58 9.93 14.98
C LYS A 126 -5.92 10.39 14.43
N PRO A 127 -7.00 9.60 14.61
CA PRO A 127 -8.32 10.00 14.16
C PRO A 127 -8.86 11.21 14.94
N PHE A 128 -9.77 11.94 14.30
CA PHE A 128 -10.47 13.08 14.89
C PHE A 128 -11.87 13.22 14.29
N THR A 129 -12.75 13.91 14.99
CA THR A 129 -14.12 14.20 14.57
C THR A 129 -14.33 15.69 14.55
N ILE A 130 -14.88 16.23 13.47
CA ILE A 130 -15.27 17.64 13.35
C ILE A 130 -16.79 17.76 13.32
N THR A 131 -17.30 18.93 13.70
CA THR A 131 -18.69 19.30 13.43
C THR A 131 -18.75 20.03 12.09
N ALA A 132 -19.30 19.37 11.07
CA ALA A 132 -19.56 19.96 9.76
C ALA A 132 -21.02 20.42 9.65
N ALA A 133 -21.36 21.11 8.56
CA ALA A 133 -22.74 21.57 8.30
C ALA A 133 -23.74 20.40 8.23
N GLU A 134 -23.30 19.22 7.75
CA GLU A 134 -24.10 18.00 7.62
C GLU A 134 -24.08 17.12 8.89
N GLY A 135 -23.42 17.57 9.96
CA GLY A 135 -23.29 16.85 11.24
C GLY A 135 -21.86 16.47 11.59
N ALA A 136 -21.70 15.60 12.59
CA ALA A 136 -20.39 15.13 13.03
C ALA A 136 -19.77 14.20 11.98
N GLN A 137 -18.55 14.50 11.55
CA GLN A 137 -17.81 13.70 10.58
C GLN A 137 -16.46 13.27 11.17
N THR A 138 -16.20 11.96 11.15
CA THR A 138 -14.95 11.37 11.64
C THR A 138 -13.96 11.14 10.50
N PHE A 139 -12.71 11.51 10.75
CA PHE A 139 -11.57 11.39 9.86
C PHE A 139 -10.54 10.43 10.47
N SER A 140 -10.09 9.46 9.67
CA SER A 140 -9.17 8.41 10.09
C SER A 140 -7.70 8.78 9.85
N TYR A 141 -6.80 7.86 10.18
CA TYR A 141 -5.36 8.00 9.94
C TYR A 141 -5.03 8.39 8.49
N GLY A 142 -4.13 9.35 8.34
CA GLY A 142 -3.68 9.92 7.07
C GLY A 142 -4.55 11.08 6.55
N SER A 143 -5.72 11.34 7.15
CA SER A 143 -6.61 12.42 6.69
C SER A 143 -5.87 13.75 6.58
N LEU A 144 -6.10 14.45 5.48
CA LEU A 144 -5.35 15.64 5.12
C LEU A 144 -6.00 16.87 5.73
N VAL A 145 -5.16 17.76 6.24
CA VAL A 145 -5.53 19.05 6.80
C VAL A 145 -4.78 20.12 6.02
N ILE A 146 -5.52 21.01 5.37
CA ILE A 146 -4.99 22.12 4.58
C ILE A 146 -5.26 23.37 5.41
N PRO A 147 -4.31 23.82 6.25
CA PRO A 147 -4.49 25.02 7.05
C PRO A 147 -4.56 26.25 6.14
N VAL A 148 -5.40 27.21 6.50
CA VAL A 148 -5.45 28.54 5.87
C VAL A 148 -4.24 29.37 6.32
N ALA A 149 -3.87 29.24 7.58
CA ALA A 149 -2.64 29.82 8.12
C ALA A 149 -1.37 29.14 7.56
N ALA A 150 -0.25 29.86 7.60
CA ALA A 150 1.06 29.40 7.13
C ALA A 150 1.15 29.03 5.64
N GLN A 151 0.18 29.48 4.83
CA GLN A 151 0.25 29.39 3.37
C GLN A 151 1.08 30.53 2.78
N ARG A 152 1.70 30.27 1.62
CA ARG A 152 2.41 31.28 0.83
C ARG A 152 1.50 32.09 -0.10
N VAL A 153 0.22 31.72 -0.18
CA VAL A 153 -0.81 32.33 -1.03
C VAL A 153 -1.92 32.91 -0.15
N GLY A 154 -2.62 33.93 -0.66
CA GLY A 154 -3.78 34.51 0.02
C GLY A 154 -4.95 33.54 0.15
N THR A 155 -5.88 33.82 1.06
CA THR A 155 -7.02 32.96 1.41
C THR A 155 -7.89 32.59 0.22
N ASP A 156 -8.19 33.56 -0.66
CA ASP A 156 -9.07 33.35 -1.82
C ASP A 156 -8.38 32.50 -2.91
N SER A 157 -7.06 32.70 -3.06
CA SER A 157 -6.23 31.87 -3.94
C SER A 157 -6.14 30.44 -3.41
N LEU A 158 -5.93 30.26 -2.11
CA LEU A 158 -5.94 28.95 -1.48
C LEU A 158 -7.28 28.23 -1.70
N PHE A 159 -8.40 28.89 -1.41
CA PHE A 159 -9.73 28.34 -1.64
C PHE A 159 -9.93 27.91 -3.10
N SER A 160 -9.50 28.74 -4.05
CA SER A 160 -9.56 28.42 -5.48
C SER A 160 -8.68 27.22 -5.85
N ILE A 161 -7.49 27.09 -5.26
CA ILE A 161 -6.61 25.93 -5.47
C ILE A 161 -7.23 24.65 -4.88
N VAL A 162 -7.75 24.69 -3.65
CA VAL A 162 -8.39 23.54 -2.99
C VAL A 162 -9.64 23.10 -3.77
N LYS A 163 -10.48 24.03 -4.21
CA LYS A 163 -11.65 23.74 -5.05
C LYS A 163 -11.26 23.05 -6.36
N ARG A 164 -10.22 23.54 -7.03
CA ARG A 164 -9.69 22.90 -8.25
C ARG A 164 -9.09 21.52 -7.96
N ALA A 165 -8.38 21.35 -6.84
CA ALA A 165 -7.83 20.06 -6.44
C ALA A 165 -8.94 19.02 -6.24
N GLY A 166 -10.02 19.41 -5.54
CA GLY A 166 -11.19 18.57 -5.34
C GLY A 166 -11.86 18.18 -6.66
N ALA A 167 -12.14 19.17 -7.52
CA ALA A 167 -12.75 18.94 -8.84
C ALA A 167 -11.88 18.05 -9.75
N TYR A 168 -10.56 18.28 -9.77
CA TYR A 168 -9.60 17.50 -10.56
C TYR A 168 -9.52 16.03 -10.10
N ALA A 169 -9.59 15.80 -8.78
CA ALA A 169 -9.50 14.46 -8.22
C ALA A 169 -10.86 13.76 -8.04
N GLY A 170 -11.98 14.47 -8.20
CA GLY A 170 -13.31 13.95 -7.90
C GLY A 170 -13.53 13.65 -6.41
N VAL A 171 -12.96 14.48 -5.53
CA VAL A 171 -13.05 14.34 -4.07
C VAL A 171 -13.52 15.64 -3.42
N ASN A 172 -14.12 15.52 -2.24
CA ASN A 172 -14.69 16.64 -1.51
C ASN A 172 -13.86 17.02 -0.29
N PHE A 173 -13.51 18.30 -0.22
CA PHE A 173 -12.92 18.93 0.94
C PHE A 173 -14.01 19.51 1.84
N VAL A 174 -13.87 19.30 3.14
CA VAL A 174 -14.78 19.80 4.16
C VAL A 174 -14.16 21.00 4.84
N PRO A 175 -14.77 22.21 4.75
CA PRO A 175 -14.29 23.38 5.47
C PRO A 175 -14.54 23.20 6.98
N VAL A 176 -13.55 23.57 7.79
CA VAL A 176 -13.67 23.55 9.27
C VAL A 176 -13.56 24.96 9.83
N GLY A 177 -14.47 25.35 10.73
CA GLY A 177 -14.47 26.68 11.34
C GLY A 177 -13.67 26.79 12.64
N THR A 178 -13.34 25.67 13.28
CA THR A 178 -12.67 25.61 14.58
C THR A 178 -11.59 24.53 14.61
N GLY A 179 -10.53 24.78 15.40
CA GLY A 179 -9.42 23.85 15.58
C GLY A 179 -9.73 22.74 16.59
N PHE A 180 -10.79 22.93 17.38
CA PHE A 180 -11.26 21.97 18.37
C PHE A 180 -12.07 20.87 17.69
N SER A 181 -11.69 19.63 17.96
CA SER A 181 -12.40 18.45 17.49
C SER A 181 -13.53 18.09 18.45
N ALA A 182 -14.64 17.58 17.91
CA ALA A 182 -15.73 16.98 18.70
C ALA A 182 -15.31 15.64 19.34
N GLY A 183 -14.22 15.03 18.87
CA GLY A 183 -13.61 13.84 19.46
C GLY A 183 -12.26 13.52 18.82
N GLY A 184 -11.41 12.76 19.50
CA GLY A 184 -10.05 12.46 19.05
C GLY A 184 -9.07 13.61 19.27
N ILE A 185 -8.10 13.80 18.37
CA ILE A 185 -7.11 14.88 18.47
C ILE A 185 -7.65 16.20 17.90
N ASP A 186 -7.15 17.32 18.40
CA ASP A 186 -7.38 18.65 17.78
C ASP A 186 -6.49 18.89 16.56
N LEU A 187 -6.91 19.80 15.68
CA LEU A 187 -6.17 20.17 14.47
C LEU A 187 -4.84 20.89 14.75
N GLY A 188 -4.66 21.40 15.98
CA GLY A 188 -3.41 21.97 16.48
C GLY A 188 -2.44 20.95 17.10
N SER A 189 -2.82 19.67 17.19
CA SER A 189 -2.00 18.63 17.84
C SER A 189 -0.69 18.34 17.10
N ASN A 190 0.34 17.90 17.83
CA ASN A 190 1.59 17.34 17.27
C ASN A 190 1.38 16.07 16.42
N ASN A 191 0.17 15.51 16.44
CA ASN A 191 -0.24 14.41 15.55
C ASN A 191 -0.71 14.90 14.17
N ILE A 192 -0.77 16.22 13.93
CA ILE A 192 -1.02 16.81 12.61
C ILE A 192 0.31 17.26 12.01
N LYS A 193 0.90 16.41 11.17
CA LYS A 193 2.28 16.56 10.68
C LYS A 193 2.31 17.03 9.23
N ALA A 194 3.24 17.91 8.88
CA ALA A 194 3.42 18.37 7.50
C ALA A 194 3.78 17.21 6.56
N VAL A 195 3.22 17.23 5.35
CA VAL A 195 3.53 16.30 4.26
C VAL A 195 4.54 16.94 3.34
N ARG A 196 5.69 16.28 3.14
CA ARG A 196 6.73 16.77 2.21
C ARG A 196 6.34 16.46 0.76
N LYS A 197 6.68 17.35 -0.16
CA LYS A 197 6.57 17.09 -1.60
C LYS A 197 7.47 15.91 -1.99
N PRO A 198 6.95 14.85 -2.64
CA PRO A 198 7.77 13.71 -3.02
C PRO A 198 8.70 14.07 -4.20
N THR A 199 9.98 13.67 -4.10
CA THR A 199 10.94 13.69 -5.22
C THR A 199 11.45 12.27 -5.39
N VAL A 200 10.87 11.55 -6.35
CA VAL A 200 11.00 10.10 -6.49
C VAL A 200 11.96 9.75 -7.63
N ALA A 201 12.90 8.85 -7.35
CA ALA A 201 13.64 8.11 -8.37
C ALA A 201 13.25 6.64 -8.35
N ILE A 202 12.99 6.07 -9.54
CA ILE A 202 12.82 4.62 -9.73
C ILE A 202 14.07 4.13 -10.45
N VAL A 203 14.68 3.05 -9.95
CA VAL A 203 15.83 2.44 -10.63
C VAL A 203 15.35 1.65 -11.84
N PHE A 204 15.93 1.95 -13.00
CA PHE A 204 15.65 1.37 -14.30
C PHE A 204 16.93 0.81 -14.93
N GLY A 205 16.80 0.16 -16.09
CA GLY A 205 17.93 -0.27 -16.92
C GLY A 205 18.22 -1.75 -16.83
N ALA A 206 19.31 -2.17 -17.49
CA ALA A 206 19.69 -3.57 -17.61
C ALA A 206 19.92 -4.22 -16.24
N GLY A 207 19.14 -5.26 -15.94
CA GLY A 207 19.15 -5.95 -14.65
C GLY A 207 17.92 -5.67 -13.77
N THR A 208 17.15 -4.61 -14.06
CA THR A 208 15.87 -4.36 -13.36
C THR A 208 14.70 -5.06 -14.04
N ASN A 209 13.67 -5.41 -13.28
CA ASN A 209 12.41 -5.90 -13.83
C ASN A 209 11.66 -4.75 -14.51
N SER A 210 11.62 -4.77 -15.84
CA SER A 210 11.01 -3.72 -16.65
C SER A 210 9.50 -3.61 -16.46
N GLU A 211 8.82 -4.73 -16.16
CA GLU A 211 7.37 -4.72 -15.92
C GLU A 211 7.06 -3.97 -14.62
N GLU A 212 7.73 -4.31 -13.52
CA GLU A 212 7.52 -3.65 -12.23
C GLU A 212 7.93 -2.17 -12.25
N ALA A 213 9.05 -1.86 -12.91
CA ALA A 213 9.49 -0.47 -13.10
C ALA A 213 8.46 0.33 -13.91
N GLY A 214 7.94 -0.27 -14.99
CA GLY A 214 6.90 0.30 -15.84
C GLY A 214 5.57 0.48 -15.11
N GLN A 215 5.12 -0.51 -14.34
CA GLN A 215 3.89 -0.47 -13.54
C GLN A 215 3.98 0.60 -12.44
N THR A 216 5.11 0.69 -11.75
CA THR A 216 5.37 1.74 -10.76
C THR A 216 5.33 3.13 -11.40
N TRP A 217 6.04 3.30 -12.52
CA TRP A 217 6.02 4.57 -13.26
C TRP A 217 4.59 4.92 -13.73
N PHE A 218 3.86 3.94 -14.26
CA PHE A 218 2.48 4.11 -14.70
C PHE A 218 1.57 4.53 -13.54
N LEU A 219 1.65 3.90 -12.38
CA LEU A 219 0.88 4.29 -11.20
C LEU A 219 1.17 5.75 -10.81
N LEU A 220 2.44 6.15 -10.71
CA LEU A 220 2.79 7.52 -10.33
C LEU A 220 2.33 8.54 -11.36
N ASN A 221 2.44 8.23 -12.65
CA ASN A 221 1.99 9.11 -13.72
C ASN A 221 0.46 9.20 -13.77
N GLN A 222 -0.23 8.06 -13.82
CA GLN A 222 -1.67 8.00 -14.01
C GLN A 222 -2.45 8.41 -12.76
N GLN A 223 -1.98 8.01 -11.56
CA GLN A 223 -2.71 8.27 -10.33
C GLN A 223 -2.33 9.61 -9.70
N LEU A 224 -1.06 10.01 -9.74
CA LEU A 224 -0.60 11.25 -9.10
C LEU A 224 -0.36 12.40 -10.09
N ASN A 225 -0.24 12.13 -11.39
CA ASN A 225 0.36 13.06 -12.35
C ASN A 225 1.78 13.47 -11.91
N LEU A 226 2.52 12.53 -11.32
CA LEU A 226 3.91 12.71 -10.90
C LEU A 226 4.83 12.11 -11.96
N SER A 227 5.89 12.84 -12.33
CA SER A 227 6.94 12.34 -13.21
C SER A 227 8.16 11.92 -12.40
N PRO A 228 8.28 10.63 -12.00
CA PRO A 228 9.46 10.15 -11.30
C PRO A 228 10.69 10.21 -12.21
N THR A 229 11.87 10.37 -11.62
CA THR A 229 13.12 10.19 -12.36
C THR A 229 13.35 8.72 -12.61
N LYS A 230 13.48 8.33 -13.89
CA LYS A 230 13.90 7.00 -14.30
C LYS A 230 15.42 6.95 -14.24
N LEU A 231 15.96 6.50 -13.12
CA LEU A 231 17.40 6.49 -12.86
C LEU A 231 18.00 5.18 -13.35
N ASP A 232 18.81 5.23 -14.39
CA ASP A 232 19.52 4.04 -14.86
C ASP A 232 20.45 3.48 -13.76
N ILE A 233 20.42 2.17 -13.57
CA ILE A 233 21.20 1.46 -12.54
C ILE A 233 22.70 1.75 -12.64
N ALA A 234 23.26 1.89 -13.84
CA ALA A 234 24.66 2.24 -14.04
C ALA A 234 24.99 3.69 -13.65
N SER A 235 23.96 4.55 -13.59
CA SER A 235 24.11 5.95 -13.16
C SER A 235 24.08 6.14 -11.64
N LEU A 236 23.64 5.13 -10.87
CA LEU A 236 23.59 5.21 -9.40
C LEU A 236 24.93 5.60 -8.77
N GLN A 237 26.05 5.17 -9.38
CA GLN A 237 27.40 5.50 -8.89
C GLN A 237 27.69 7.01 -8.86
N ARG A 238 27.19 7.76 -9.84
CA ARG A 238 27.50 9.20 -10.01
C ARG A 238 26.30 10.11 -9.72
N ALA A 239 25.09 9.57 -9.68
CA ALA A 239 23.89 10.37 -9.50
C ALA A 239 23.89 11.05 -8.11
N PRO A 240 23.53 12.35 -8.04
CA PRO A 240 23.35 13.06 -6.78
C PRO A 240 22.03 12.62 -6.12
N LEU A 241 22.11 11.62 -5.24
CA LEU A 241 20.92 11.04 -4.58
C LEU A 241 20.17 12.07 -3.71
N THR A 242 20.84 13.13 -3.24
CA THR A 242 20.25 14.22 -2.47
C THR A 242 19.15 15.00 -3.20
N ARG A 243 19.02 14.86 -4.53
CA ARG A 243 17.88 15.40 -5.30
C ARG A 243 16.56 14.69 -5.00
N TYR A 244 16.65 13.46 -4.49
CA TYR A 244 15.50 12.59 -4.25
C TYR A 244 15.33 12.36 -2.76
N ASN A 245 14.08 12.33 -2.32
CA ASN A 245 13.74 11.94 -0.96
C ASN A 245 13.20 10.50 -0.88
N THR A 246 12.88 9.91 -2.02
CA THR A 246 12.45 8.51 -2.16
C THR A 246 13.16 7.84 -3.34
N LEU A 247 13.70 6.64 -3.10
CA LEU A 247 14.35 5.80 -4.10
C LEU A 247 13.64 4.43 -4.11
N ILE A 248 13.19 3.98 -5.29
CA ILE A 248 12.48 2.72 -5.46
C ILE A 248 13.36 1.75 -6.25
N LEU A 249 13.69 0.61 -5.66
CA LEU A 249 14.33 -0.53 -6.31
C LEU A 249 13.28 -1.62 -6.48
N VAL A 250 12.86 -1.84 -7.72
CA VAL A 250 11.99 -2.95 -8.10
C VAL A 250 12.77 -4.27 -8.06
N SER A 251 12.13 -5.42 -8.30
CA SER A 251 12.89 -6.67 -8.40
C SER A 251 13.92 -6.60 -9.53
N GLY A 252 15.05 -7.29 -9.35
CA GLY A 252 16.14 -7.24 -10.31
C GLY A 252 17.42 -7.89 -9.83
N ASN A 253 18.41 -7.91 -10.71
CA ASN A 253 19.79 -8.26 -10.41
C ASN A 253 20.62 -6.98 -10.20
N TYR A 254 21.03 -6.77 -8.95
CA TYR A 254 21.80 -5.61 -8.52
C TYR A 254 23.30 -5.90 -8.34
N ALA A 255 23.82 -6.99 -8.93
CA ALA A 255 25.24 -7.36 -8.82
C ALA A 255 26.21 -6.30 -9.38
N VAL A 256 25.73 -5.41 -10.26
CA VAL A 256 26.51 -4.28 -10.79
C VAL A 256 26.79 -3.19 -9.73
N LEU A 257 26.04 -3.19 -8.63
CA LEU A 257 26.22 -2.22 -7.55
C LEU A 257 27.27 -2.73 -6.57
N ASP A 258 28.46 -2.14 -6.63
CA ASP A 258 29.58 -2.48 -5.76
C ASP A 258 29.42 -1.91 -4.33
N LYS A 259 30.33 -2.30 -3.43
CA LYS A 259 30.32 -1.86 -2.02
C LYS A 259 30.30 -0.32 -1.87
N PRO A 260 31.10 0.47 -2.62
CA PRO A 260 30.98 1.93 -2.60
C PRO A 260 29.58 2.45 -2.94
N VAL A 261 28.91 1.89 -3.95
CA VAL A 261 27.55 2.33 -4.29
C VAL A 261 26.55 1.94 -3.20
N VAL A 262 26.63 0.73 -2.67
CA VAL A 262 25.81 0.28 -1.52
C VAL A 262 25.98 1.22 -0.33
N ALA A 263 27.23 1.57 0.04
CA ALA A 263 27.51 2.48 1.14
C ALA A 263 26.93 3.88 0.90
N ARG A 264 26.98 4.39 -0.35
CA ARG A 264 26.33 5.67 -0.70
C ARG A 264 24.82 5.62 -0.53
N ILE A 265 24.16 4.54 -0.94
CA ILE A 265 22.71 4.37 -0.74
C ILE A 265 22.41 4.30 0.77
N LYS A 266 23.17 3.51 1.52
CA LYS A 266 23.00 3.39 2.98
C LYS A 266 23.16 4.73 3.70
N ASN A 267 24.18 5.52 3.36
CA ASN A 267 24.38 6.86 3.91
C ASN A 267 23.22 7.81 3.54
N TRP A 268 22.76 7.79 2.28
CA TRP A 268 21.60 8.58 1.87
C TRP A 268 20.32 8.20 2.63
N VAL A 269 20.11 6.91 2.91
CA VAL A 269 19.01 6.49 3.80
C VAL A 269 19.26 7.03 5.21
N ALA A 270 20.47 6.86 5.77
CA ALA A 270 20.80 7.35 7.12
C ALA A 270 20.54 8.86 7.30
N GLU A 271 20.70 9.66 6.24
CA GLU A 271 20.43 11.10 6.19
C GLU A 271 18.94 11.47 6.06
N GLY A 272 18.02 10.51 5.99
CA GLY A 272 16.56 10.74 5.93
C GLY A 272 15.90 10.35 4.61
N GLY A 273 16.63 9.67 3.71
CA GLY A 273 16.08 9.05 2.51
C GLY A 273 15.08 7.93 2.82
N THR A 274 14.10 7.73 1.94
CA THR A 274 13.17 6.60 2.00
C THR A 274 13.48 5.62 0.88
N LEU A 275 14.02 4.45 1.23
CA LEU A 275 14.29 3.37 0.29
C LEU A 275 13.11 2.40 0.26
N ILE A 276 12.57 2.14 -0.93
CA ILE A 276 11.48 1.19 -1.12
C ILE A 276 12.01 0.02 -1.97
N LEU A 277 11.84 -1.20 -1.49
CA LEU A 277 12.39 -2.42 -2.08
C LEU A 277 11.27 -3.39 -2.42
N PHE A 278 11.26 -3.92 -3.64
CA PHE A 278 10.32 -4.99 -4.03
C PHE A 278 11.04 -6.33 -4.16
N LYS A 279 10.42 -7.38 -3.61
CA LYS A 279 10.85 -8.79 -3.78
C LYS A 279 12.36 -8.95 -3.55
N ASN A 280 13.08 -9.48 -4.54
CA ASN A 280 14.50 -9.77 -4.43
C ASN A 280 15.42 -8.54 -4.32
N ALA A 281 14.91 -7.31 -4.49
CA ALA A 281 15.64 -6.12 -4.09
C ALA A 281 15.82 -6.05 -2.56
N ALA A 282 14.84 -6.54 -1.80
CA ALA A 282 14.97 -6.71 -0.36
C ALA A 282 16.01 -7.79 -0.03
N ASP A 283 16.00 -8.92 -0.75
CA ASP A 283 17.02 -9.96 -0.60
C ASP A 283 18.44 -9.43 -0.83
N TRP A 284 18.62 -8.64 -1.90
CA TRP A 284 19.88 -8.00 -2.21
C TRP A 284 20.30 -7.03 -1.10
N ALA A 285 19.41 -6.16 -0.64
CA ALA A 285 19.71 -5.20 0.43
C ALA A 285 20.11 -5.89 1.74
N ILE A 286 19.47 -7.03 2.08
CA ILE A 286 19.83 -7.86 3.23
C ILE A 286 21.23 -8.45 3.05
N LYS A 287 21.52 -9.06 1.89
CA LYS A 287 22.84 -9.65 1.59
C LYS A 287 23.98 -8.64 1.56
N GLN A 288 23.68 -7.38 1.21
CA GLN A 288 24.63 -6.28 1.19
C GLN A 288 24.72 -5.53 2.53
N GLU A 289 24.03 -5.99 3.59
CA GLU A 289 24.01 -5.36 4.91
C GLU A 289 23.52 -3.89 4.90
N LEU A 290 22.73 -3.54 3.88
CA LEU A 290 22.00 -2.28 3.80
C LEU A 290 20.74 -2.34 4.65
N LEU A 291 20.14 -3.53 4.76
CA LEU A 291 18.94 -3.82 5.55
C LEU A 291 19.25 -4.92 6.57
N ASN A 292 19.11 -4.62 7.87
CA ASN A 292 19.34 -5.59 8.95
C ASN A 292 18.07 -6.41 9.24
N GLU A 293 17.61 -7.16 8.24
CA GLU A 293 16.51 -8.11 8.34
C GLU A 293 16.95 -9.49 7.84
N LYS A 294 16.08 -10.49 7.92
CA LYS A 294 16.42 -11.86 7.53
C LYS A 294 15.46 -12.40 6.47
N LEU A 295 16.01 -13.24 5.60
CA LEU A 295 15.27 -14.04 4.64
C LEU A 295 14.99 -15.42 5.23
N LEU A 296 13.85 -16.01 4.87
CA LEU A 296 13.64 -17.42 5.07
C LEU A 296 14.43 -18.18 4.00
N VAL A 297 15.54 -18.80 4.41
CA VAL A 297 16.35 -19.66 3.55
C VAL A 297 15.98 -21.10 3.84
N ASP A 298 15.45 -21.80 2.84
CA ASP A 298 15.18 -23.22 2.95
C ASP A 298 16.48 -24.03 2.80
N SER A 299 17.09 -24.37 3.94
CA SER A 299 18.30 -25.20 3.98
C SER A 299 18.05 -26.67 3.66
N SER A 300 16.80 -27.11 3.52
CA SER A 300 16.47 -28.50 3.14
C SER A 300 16.83 -28.80 1.68
N ASP A 301 16.74 -27.81 0.78
CA ASP A 301 17.08 -27.97 -0.65
C ASP A 301 18.61 -27.98 -0.90
N ALA A 302 19.42 -27.42 0.02
CA ALA A 302 20.88 -27.41 -0.08
C ALA A 302 21.53 -28.79 0.17
N ARG A 303 20.75 -29.77 0.64
CA ARG A 303 21.19 -31.16 0.77
C ARG A 303 20.82 -31.90 -0.50
N LEU A 304 21.68 -31.81 -1.53
CA LEU A 304 21.68 -32.73 -2.67
C LEU A 304 21.86 -34.16 -2.17
N LYS A 305 20.77 -34.83 -1.79
CA LYS A 305 20.81 -36.18 -1.21
C LYS A 305 20.21 -37.25 -2.11
N GLU A 306 19.46 -36.89 -3.14
CA GLU A 306 18.75 -37.86 -3.98
C GLU A 306 18.79 -37.45 -5.46
N ARG A 307 19.15 -38.41 -6.33
CA ARG A 307 19.10 -38.26 -7.79
C ARG A 307 17.63 -38.34 -8.21
N ILE A 308 17.11 -37.25 -8.80
CA ILE A 308 15.77 -37.20 -9.37
C ILE A 308 15.87 -37.59 -10.86
N ASP A 309 14.92 -38.40 -11.34
CA ASP A 309 14.88 -38.78 -12.75
C ASP A 309 14.55 -37.58 -13.64
N TYR A 310 15.22 -37.51 -14.79
CA TYR A 310 15.10 -36.40 -15.75
C TYR A 310 13.65 -36.13 -16.17
N SER A 311 12.83 -37.18 -16.36
CA SER A 311 11.41 -37.07 -16.71
C SER A 311 10.56 -36.32 -15.68
N SER A 312 11.04 -36.21 -14.44
CA SER A 312 10.34 -35.53 -13.35
C SER A 312 10.83 -34.10 -13.12
N GLN A 313 11.81 -33.63 -13.90
CA GLN A 313 12.44 -32.31 -13.73
C GLN A 313 11.40 -31.18 -13.77
N ASP A 314 10.56 -31.14 -14.79
CA ASP A 314 9.61 -30.03 -14.99
C ASP A 314 8.61 -29.93 -13.84
N VAL A 315 8.01 -31.06 -13.46
CA VAL A 315 7.05 -31.12 -12.34
C VAL A 315 7.71 -30.69 -11.02
N THR A 316 8.95 -31.12 -10.79
CA THR A 316 9.72 -30.81 -9.56
C THR A 316 10.07 -29.33 -9.49
N GLU A 317 10.63 -28.77 -10.56
CA GLU A 317 11.05 -27.38 -10.59
C GLU A 317 9.84 -26.43 -10.64
N ALA A 318 8.75 -26.81 -11.32
CA ALA A 318 7.51 -26.04 -11.32
C ALA A 318 6.90 -25.92 -9.93
N ALA A 319 6.89 -27.00 -9.13
CA ALA A 319 6.39 -26.98 -7.76
C ALA A 319 7.21 -26.09 -6.80
N ARG A 320 8.46 -25.76 -7.15
CA ARG A 320 9.30 -24.81 -6.40
C ARG A 320 8.96 -23.35 -6.72
N ARG A 321 8.44 -23.07 -7.92
CA ARG A 321 8.05 -21.71 -8.33
C ARG A 321 6.78 -21.27 -7.61
N ILE A 322 6.58 -19.96 -7.57
CA ILE A 322 5.32 -19.35 -7.16
C ILE A 322 4.87 -18.52 -8.36
N ASN A 323 4.01 -19.09 -9.20
CA ASN A 323 3.54 -18.48 -10.44
C ASN A 323 2.17 -17.82 -10.24
N GLY A 324 2.08 -16.93 -9.25
CA GLY A 324 0.88 -16.14 -8.98
C GLY A 324 -0.16 -16.87 -8.13
N GLY A 325 -0.09 -16.66 -6.81
CA GLY A 325 -1.12 -17.03 -5.85
C GLY A 325 -1.66 -15.80 -5.12
N VAL A 326 -2.93 -15.84 -4.73
CA VAL A 326 -3.53 -14.83 -3.84
C VAL A 326 -3.33 -15.26 -2.40
N PHE A 327 -2.85 -14.33 -1.58
CA PHE A 327 -2.67 -14.52 -0.15
C PHE A 327 -3.35 -13.41 0.65
N ILE A 328 -4.03 -13.78 1.73
CA ILE A 328 -4.59 -12.84 2.70
C ILE A 328 -3.59 -12.57 3.83
N ALA A 329 -3.54 -11.32 4.27
CA ALA A 329 -2.70 -10.85 5.35
C ALA A 329 -3.49 -9.93 6.29
N ASP A 330 -3.04 -9.89 7.55
CA ASP A 330 -3.40 -8.89 8.53
C ASP A 330 -2.43 -7.70 8.41
N ILE A 331 -2.97 -6.49 8.23
CA ILE A 331 -2.21 -5.23 8.11
C ILE A 331 -2.55 -4.27 9.25
N ASP A 332 -1.53 -3.66 9.82
CA ASP A 332 -1.70 -2.62 10.83
C ASP A 332 -2.11 -1.28 10.21
N THR A 333 -3.42 -0.99 10.25
CA THR A 333 -4.02 0.24 9.71
C THR A 333 -3.58 1.53 10.43
N THR A 334 -2.87 1.41 11.56
CA THR A 334 -2.26 2.56 12.26
C THR A 334 -0.86 2.89 11.75
N SER A 335 -0.25 2.00 10.97
CA SER A 335 1.02 2.27 10.28
C SER A 335 0.82 3.29 9.15
N PRO A 336 1.73 4.28 8.98
CA PRO A 336 1.68 5.21 7.86
C PRO A 336 1.62 4.55 6.47
N VAL A 337 2.17 3.35 6.30
CA VAL A 337 2.08 2.56 5.05
C VAL A 337 0.65 2.11 4.76
N ALA A 338 -0.19 1.97 5.79
CA ALA A 338 -1.55 1.45 5.71
C ALA A 338 -2.64 2.53 5.90
N PHE A 339 -2.26 3.81 6.01
CA PHE A 339 -3.20 4.91 6.17
C PHE A 339 -4.32 4.89 5.11
N GLY A 340 -5.54 5.18 5.56
CA GLY A 340 -6.75 5.22 4.73
C GLY A 340 -7.38 3.85 4.46
N LEU A 341 -6.77 2.74 4.90
CA LEU A 341 -7.45 1.43 4.89
C LEU A 341 -8.50 1.38 5.99
N ASN A 342 -9.67 0.82 5.65
CA ASN A 342 -10.80 0.63 6.56
C ASN A 342 -10.90 -0.80 7.13
N SER A 343 -9.99 -1.69 6.70
CA SER A 343 -9.95 -3.09 7.07
C SER A 343 -8.50 -3.50 7.32
N ARG A 344 -8.28 -4.35 8.33
CA ARG A 344 -7.00 -5.02 8.55
C ARG A 344 -6.77 -6.19 7.61
N ARG A 345 -7.81 -6.69 6.93
CA ARG A 345 -7.66 -7.75 5.94
C ARG A 345 -7.29 -7.14 4.59
N ILE A 346 -6.19 -7.59 4.03
CA ILE A 346 -5.70 -7.18 2.71
C ILE A 346 -5.18 -8.40 1.93
N PHE A 347 -5.24 -8.31 0.61
CA PHE A 347 -4.83 -9.39 -0.29
C PHE A 347 -3.61 -8.97 -1.10
N PHE A 348 -2.65 -9.87 -1.18
CA PHE A 348 -1.46 -9.74 -2.00
C PHE A 348 -1.44 -10.81 -3.07
N THR A 349 -0.90 -10.46 -4.22
CA THR A 349 -0.50 -11.44 -5.24
C THR A 349 0.97 -11.76 -5.08
N LYS A 350 1.27 -13.04 -4.90
CA LYS A 350 2.64 -13.52 -4.77
C LYS A 350 3.04 -14.25 -6.03
N ASN A 351 4.07 -13.75 -6.69
CA ASN A 351 4.69 -14.35 -7.87
C ASN A 351 6.23 -14.38 -7.76
N SER A 352 6.74 -14.41 -6.52
CA SER A 352 8.16 -14.38 -6.20
C SER A 352 8.49 -15.40 -5.12
N GLN A 353 9.74 -15.84 -5.07
CA GLN A 353 10.26 -16.72 -4.02
C GLN A 353 10.80 -15.96 -2.80
N THR A 354 10.75 -14.62 -2.81
CA THR A 354 11.17 -13.80 -1.67
C THR A 354 10.20 -14.03 -0.51
N ILE A 355 10.76 -14.54 0.60
CA ILE A 355 10.04 -14.73 1.86
C ILE A 355 10.89 -14.08 2.97
N LEU A 356 10.35 -13.01 3.54
CA LEU A 356 10.97 -12.29 4.65
C LEU A 356 10.72 -13.03 5.96
N GLN A 357 11.62 -12.92 6.94
CA GLN A 357 11.35 -13.33 8.31
C GLN A 357 10.80 -12.15 9.12
N PRO A 358 9.99 -12.41 10.17
CA PRO A 358 9.54 -11.35 11.08
C PRO A 358 10.70 -10.51 11.62
N SER A 359 10.55 -9.19 11.57
CA SER A 359 11.52 -8.26 12.13
C SER A 359 11.60 -8.42 13.64
N LYS A 360 12.81 -8.24 14.19
CA LYS A 360 13.01 -8.13 15.64
C LYS A 360 12.27 -6.92 16.22
N ASN A 361 12.09 -5.86 15.43
CA ASN A 361 11.27 -4.73 15.83
C ASN A 361 9.80 -5.10 15.64
N LYS A 362 9.06 -5.25 16.74
CA LYS A 362 7.64 -5.64 16.73
C LYS A 362 6.78 -4.69 15.89
N TYR A 363 7.13 -3.41 15.81
CA TYR A 363 6.44 -2.39 15.02
C TYR A 363 6.86 -2.35 13.55
N GLY A 364 7.92 -3.07 13.17
CA GLY A 364 8.41 -3.15 11.80
C GLY A 364 7.61 -4.12 10.91
N ASN A 365 6.81 -5.00 11.50
CA ASN A 365 5.98 -5.98 10.78
C ASN A 365 4.62 -5.34 10.40
N VAL A 366 4.57 -4.59 9.30
CA VAL A 366 3.38 -3.81 8.93
C VAL A 366 2.24 -4.69 8.44
N ALA A 367 2.54 -5.68 7.61
CA ALA A 367 1.58 -6.65 7.11
C ALA A 367 2.17 -8.05 7.24
N VAL A 368 1.38 -8.99 7.76
CA VAL A 368 1.80 -10.38 8.00
C VAL A 368 0.76 -11.31 7.40
N TYR A 369 1.19 -12.25 6.56
CA TYR A 369 0.27 -13.26 6.02
C TYR A 369 -0.32 -14.10 7.14
N ASP A 370 -1.62 -14.40 7.02
CA ASP A 370 -2.33 -15.19 8.02
C ASP A 370 -1.72 -16.60 8.18
N LYS A 371 -2.04 -17.25 9.31
CA LYS A 371 -1.68 -18.65 9.55
C LYS A 371 -2.20 -19.59 8.45
N SER A 372 -3.35 -19.26 7.86
CA SER A 372 -3.94 -19.92 6.70
C SER A 372 -4.17 -18.88 5.61
N SER A 373 -3.08 -18.40 5.01
CA SER A 373 -3.11 -17.24 4.13
C SER A 373 -3.50 -17.52 2.68
N TYR A 374 -3.42 -18.75 2.21
CA TYR A 374 -3.71 -19.08 0.81
C TYR A 374 -5.19 -18.88 0.48
N VAL A 375 -5.47 -18.17 -0.62
CA VAL A 375 -6.82 -17.86 -1.11
C VAL A 375 -7.07 -18.49 -2.48
N GLY A 376 -6.12 -18.41 -3.42
CA GLY A 376 -6.34 -18.93 -4.77
C GLY A 376 -5.10 -18.96 -5.65
N GLY A 377 -5.21 -19.64 -6.80
CA GLY A 377 -4.13 -19.88 -7.76
C GLY A 377 -3.46 -21.24 -7.56
N TYR A 378 -2.27 -21.43 -8.13
CA TYR A 378 -1.44 -22.59 -7.88
C TYR A 378 -0.22 -22.18 -7.06
N VAL A 379 -0.13 -22.74 -5.85
CA VAL A 379 1.06 -22.68 -5.02
C VAL A 379 1.24 -24.03 -4.34
N SER A 380 2.45 -24.59 -4.40
CA SER A 380 2.71 -25.88 -3.75
C SER A 380 2.50 -25.81 -2.24
N ARG A 381 2.07 -26.91 -1.62
CA ARG A 381 1.87 -27.00 -0.16
C ARG A 381 3.12 -26.60 0.62
N LYS A 382 4.32 -26.93 0.10
CA LYS A 382 5.62 -26.53 0.68
C LYS A 382 5.76 -25.00 0.69
N ASN A 383 5.43 -24.33 -0.42
CA ASN A 383 5.50 -22.88 -0.52
C ASN A 383 4.44 -22.18 0.34
N ILE A 384 3.18 -22.66 0.35
CA ILE A 384 2.13 -22.13 1.24
C ILE A 384 2.58 -22.17 2.71
N ALA A 385 3.13 -23.31 3.14
CA ALA A 385 3.61 -23.47 4.51
C ALA A 385 4.75 -22.49 4.88
N LYS A 386 5.63 -22.16 3.92
CA LYS A 386 6.71 -21.18 4.12
C LYS A 386 6.19 -19.74 4.17
N ILE A 387 5.11 -19.43 3.46
CA ILE A 387 4.54 -18.07 3.37
C ILE A 387 3.69 -17.73 4.60
N ASN A 388 2.95 -18.69 5.14
CA ASN A 388 2.10 -18.47 6.30
C ASN A 388 2.87 -17.87 7.50
N ASN A 389 2.30 -16.86 8.15
CA ASN A 389 2.90 -16.13 9.28
C ASN A 389 4.19 -15.36 8.95
N THR A 390 4.51 -15.14 7.68
CA THR A 390 5.66 -14.31 7.29
C THR A 390 5.21 -12.89 6.94
N PRO A 391 6.10 -11.89 7.06
CA PRO A 391 5.76 -10.53 6.68
C PRO A 391 5.58 -10.39 5.17
N ALA A 392 4.48 -9.75 4.77
CA ALA A 392 4.29 -9.23 3.42
C ALA A 392 4.95 -7.85 3.26
N ILE A 393 4.97 -7.04 4.32
CA ILE A 393 5.60 -5.71 4.35
C ILE A 393 6.39 -5.54 5.64
N LEU A 394 7.67 -5.18 5.49
CA LEU A 394 8.54 -4.76 6.58
C LEU A 394 8.92 -3.28 6.47
N VAL A 395 9.05 -2.64 7.62
CA VAL A 395 9.70 -1.32 7.73
C VAL A 395 10.84 -1.44 8.71
N SER A 396 12.01 -0.97 8.26
CA SER A 396 13.22 -0.88 9.07
C SER A 396 13.74 0.55 9.03
N GLN A 397 14.60 0.90 9.99
CA GLN A 397 15.19 2.22 10.12
C GLN A 397 16.71 2.11 10.04
N GLU A 398 17.30 3.01 9.26
CA GLU A 398 18.73 3.26 9.19
C GLU A 398 18.91 4.77 9.36
N GLY A 399 19.65 5.20 10.40
CA GLY A 399 19.74 6.61 10.79
C GLY A 399 18.36 7.28 10.94
N ALA A 400 18.15 8.40 10.24
CA ALA A 400 16.88 9.11 10.19
C ALA A 400 15.91 8.55 9.14
N GLY A 401 16.39 7.82 8.13
CA GLY A 401 15.59 7.33 7.03
C GLY A 401 14.81 6.07 7.34
N LYS A 402 14.18 5.52 6.30
CA LYS A 402 13.35 4.32 6.35
C LYS A 402 13.59 3.43 5.15
N ILE A 403 13.61 2.14 5.40
CA ILE A 403 13.64 1.10 4.37
C ILE A 403 12.32 0.34 4.45
N ILE A 404 11.53 0.40 3.39
CA ILE A 404 10.21 -0.24 3.30
C ILE A 404 10.32 -1.38 2.29
N SER A 405 10.21 -2.61 2.77
CA SER A 405 10.38 -3.82 1.96
C SER A 405 9.04 -4.50 1.73
N PHE A 406 8.66 -4.63 0.46
CA PHE A 406 7.51 -5.41 0.02
C PHE A 406 8.02 -6.79 -0.43
N ALA A 407 7.49 -7.87 0.18
CA ALA A 407 7.81 -9.24 -0.24
C ALA A 407 7.23 -9.56 -1.64
N ASP A 408 6.25 -8.78 -2.06
CA ASP A 408 5.56 -8.84 -3.36
C ASP A 408 5.67 -7.52 -4.11
N ASP A 409 5.14 -7.46 -5.32
CA ASP A 409 5.05 -6.23 -6.11
C ASP A 409 3.72 -5.53 -5.77
N PRO A 410 3.75 -4.33 -5.17
CA PRO A 410 2.53 -3.62 -4.79
C PRO A 410 1.76 -3.05 -5.98
N THR A 411 2.31 -3.09 -7.20
CA THR A 411 1.75 -2.50 -8.43
C THR A 411 1.38 -3.53 -9.50
N TYR A 412 1.30 -4.80 -9.09
CA TYR A 412 1.22 -5.94 -10.00
C TYR A 412 0.21 -5.77 -11.13
N ARG A 413 0.72 -5.82 -12.37
CA ARG A 413 -0.03 -5.68 -13.63
C ARG A 413 -0.91 -4.43 -13.71
N SER A 414 -0.65 -3.42 -12.88
CA SER A 414 -1.38 -2.15 -12.81
C SER A 414 -2.89 -2.24 -12.56
N TYR A 415 -3.42 -3.42 -12.18
CA TYR A 415 -4.83 -3.60 -11.80
C TYR A 415 -5.01 -3.95 -10.32
N TRP A 416 -3.92 -4.22 -9.59
CA TRP A 416 -3.96 -4.55 -8.17
C TRP A 416 -4.05 -3.29 -7.27
N HIS A 417 -5.14 -2.55 -7.42
CA HIS A 417 -5.35 -1.27 -6.73
C HIS A 417 -5.41 -1.35 -5.20
N GLY A 418 -5.69 -2.53 -4.64
CA GLY A 418 -5.69 -2.76 -3.20
C GLY A 418 -4.32 -2.53 -2.56
N THR A 419 -3.23 -2.80 -3.28
CA THR A 419 -1.85 -2.62 -2.79
C THR A 419 -1.17 -1.36 -3.32
N ASP A 420 -1.66 -0.77 -4.42
CA ASP A 420 -1.15 0.50 -4.96
C ASP A 420 -1.07 1.59 -3.88
N ARG A 421 -2.13 1.70 -3.06
CA ARG A 421 -2.21 2.64 -1.94
C ARG A 421 -1.04 2.49 -0.97
N LEU A 422 -0.56 1.28 -0.72
CA LEU A 422 0.55 1.02 0.21
C LEU A 422 1.85 1.61 -0.31
N LEU A 423 2.09 1.55 -1.62
CA LEU A 423 3.23 2.21 -2.25
C LEU A 423 3.08 3.74 -2.19
N LEU A 424 1.91 4.28 -2.52
CA LEU A 424 1.65 5.72 -2.44
C LEU A 424 1.85 6.25 -1.01
N ASN A 425 1.33 5.53 -0.01
CA ASN A 425 1.54 5.82 1.40
C ASN A 425 3.02 5.78 1.79
N SER A 426 3.77 4.80 1.28
CA SER A 426 5.21 4.69 1.51
C SER A 426 5.97 5.90 0.97
N ILE A 427 5.55 6.45 -0.17
CA ILE A 427 6.13 7.67 -0.78
C ILE A 427 5.77 8.93 0.03
N PHE A 428 4.50 9.11 0.39
CA PHE A 428 4.02 10.33 1.05
C PHE A 428 4.26 10.38 2.55
N PHE A 429 4.27 9.24 3.23
CA PHE A 429 4.30 9.16 4.70
C PHE A 429 5.42 8.30 5.25
N GLY A 430 6.15 7.55 4.40
CA GLY A 430 7.20 6.63 4.83
C GLY A 430 8.22 7.29 5.77
N TYR A 431 8.68 8.50 5.44
CA TYR A 431 9.65 9.24 6.25
C TYR A 431 9.20 9.60 7.67
N ASN A 432 7.89 9.61 7.95
CA ASN A 432 7.32 9.93 9.25
C ASN A 432 7.05 8.69 10.12
N ILE A 433 7.34 7.49 9.61
CA ILE A 433 7.22 6.26 10.40
C ILE A 433 8.16 6.36 11.60
N GLN A 434 7.66 5.98 12.77
CA GLN A 434 8.46 5.92 13.99
C GLN A 434 8.46 4.47 14.46
N LEU A 435 9.59 3.80 14.26
CA LEU A 435 9.85 2.52 14.87
C LEU A 435 10.50 2.86 16.20
N GLY A 436 9.71 2.87 17.29
CA GLY A 436 10.17 3.27 18.62
C GLY A 436 11.58 2.74 18.86
N GLY A 437 12.50 3.65 19.23
CA GLY A 437 13.94 3.37 19.26
C GLY A 437 14.18 2.05 19.95
N GLY A 438 14.72 1.07 19.20
CA GLY A 438 15.13 -0.18 19.80
C GLY A 438 16.08 0.18 20.94
N PHE A 439 15.75 -0.20 22.16
CA PHE A 439 16.73 -0.31 23.23
C PHE A 439 17.88 -1.14 22.64
N GLN A 440 18.98 -0.48 22.26
CA GLN A 440 20.25 -1.16 22.09
C GLN A 440 20.53 -1.74 23.48
N GLY A 441 20.53 -3.07 23.59
CA GLY A 441 20.62 -3.78 24.86
C GLY A 441 21.88 -3.41 25.63
N GLY A 442 21.77 -2.42 26.51
CA GLY A 442 22.45 -2.44 27.79
C GLY A 442 21.69 -3.42 28.68
N LYS A 443 22.39 -4.39 29.24
CA LYS A 443 21.84 -5.34 30.22
C LYS A 443 21.14 -4.55 31.33
N ALA A 444 19.82 -4.56 31.33
CA ALA A 444 19.04 -4.23 32.52
C ALA A 444 18.72 -5.57 33.19
N GLU A 445 19.43 -5.86 34.29
CA GLU A 445 19.02 -6.88 35.24
C GLU A 445 17.61 -6.50 35.74
N ALA A 446 16.67 -7.42 35.55
CA ALA A 446 15.33 -7.29 36.09
C ALA A 446 15.40 -7.63 37.59
N GLU A 447 15.36 -6.61 38.44
CA GLU A 447 14.93 -6.78 39.82
C GLU A 447 13.41 -6.91 39.83
N GLU A 448 12.94 -8.16 39.89
CA GLU A 448 11.58 -8.49 40.31
C GLU A 448 11.45 -8.18 41.81
N ASN A 449 10.89 -7.01 42.14
CA ASN A 449 10.32 -6.80 43.46
C ASN A 449 8.97 -7.50 43.53
N HIS A 450 8.97 -8.69 44.14
CA HIS A 450 7.82 -9.23 44.84
C HIS A 450 7.53 -8.36 46.07
N GLU A 451 6.34 -7.76 46.13
CA GLU A 451 5.75 -7.37 47.41
C GLU A 451 4.44 -8.12 47.62
N GLN A 452 4.40 -8.78 48.79
CA GLN A 452 3.24 -9.34 49.47
C GLN A 452 2.52 -8.25 50.26
#